data_AF-A0A2G5D5W3-F1
#
_entry.id   AF-A0A2G5D5W3-F1
#
_cell.length_a   1.000
_cell.length_b   1.000
_cell.length_c   1.000
_cell.angle_alpha   90.00
_cell.angle_beta   90.00
_cell.angle_gamma   90.00
#
_symmetry.space_group_name_H-M   'P 1'
#
loop_
_entity.id
_entity.type
_entity.pdbx_description
1 polymer ?
#
loop_
_entity_poly.entity_id
_entity_poly.type
_entity_poly.pdbx_seq_one_letter_code
_entity_poly.pdbx_strand_id
1 'polypeptide(L)'
;MSSLKSLESEYPIIDSNFHKFCASHAIFTVEDFLLNDVYVLVAFAECQSNSKELKQGITQVLSIIDSLHPPWMNGVDLLTDAQRNKQVLSTGCEGLDLLLGGGLHEGQLTELVGPSSSGKTQVCLQAATTIAYKCRASVVFVDTCNSFSSRRIADFVDRLLNPSLKQDFSFTYACYRLSENVLR
;
A
#
# COMPACT_ATOMS: atom_id res chain seq x y z
N MET A 1 0.95 7.63 4.46
CA MET A 1 1.14 7.66 5.92
C MET A 1 2.25 8.61 6.31
N SER A 2 2.24 9.09 7.55
CA SER A 2 3.22 10.04 8.07
C SER A 2 4.58 9.36 8.22
N SER A 3 5.60 9.93 7.58
CA SER A 3 6.99 9.49 7.74
C SER A 3 7.49 9.79 9.15
N LEU A 4 8.33 8.92 9.71
CA LEU A 4 9.02 9.21 10.98
C LEU A 4 9.82 10.51 10.91
N LYS A 5 10.35 10.87 9.73
CA LYS A 5 11.12 12.10 9.54
C LYS A 5 10.31 13.37 9.82
N SER A 6 8.99 13.31 9.70
CA SER A 6 8.13 14.45 10.04
C SER A 6 8.11 14.77 11.55
N LEU A 7 8.51 13.82 12.40
CA LEU A 7 8.54 13.99 13.85
C LEU A 7 9.82 14.69 14.35
N GLU A 8 10.87 14.77 13.52
CA GLU A 8 12.17 15.35 13.88
C GLU A 8 12.05 16.83 14.30
N SER A 9 11.13 17.59 13.68
CA SER A 9 10.94 19.02 14.00
C SER A 9 10.33 19.26 15.38
N GLU A 10 9.57 18.31 15.90
CA GLU A 10 8.83 18.45 17.16
C GLU A 10 9.49 17.68 18.31
N TYR A 11 10.21 16.59 17.99
CA TYR A 11 10.82 15.69 18.97
C TYR A 11 12.32 15.49 18.68
N PRO A 12 13.21 16.32 19.28
CA PRO A 12 14.64 16.29 18.99
C PRO A 12 15.36 14.97 19.27
N ILE A 13 14.77 14.09 20.08
CA ILE A 13 15.29 12.74 20.35
C ILE A 13 15.13 11.80 19.14
N ILE A 14 14.19 12.11 18.23
CA ILE A 14 13.98 11.43 16.96
C ILE A 14 14.90 12.10 15.92
N ASP A 15 16.21 11.94 16.13
CA ASP A 15 17.25 12.58 15.35
C ASP A 15 17.71 11.72 14.14
N SER A 16 18.68 12.24 13.39
CA SER A 16 19.26 11.51 12.25
C SER A 16 19.87 10.14 12.61
N ASN A 17 20.33 9.92 13.85
CA ASN A 17 20.87 8.64 14.28
C ASN A 17 19.73 7.63 14.52
N PHE A 18 18.66 8.09 15.16
CA PHE A 18 17.44 7.31 15.35
C PHE A 18 16.82 6.92 14.00
N HIS A 19 16.78 7.83 13.02
CA HIS A 19 16.29 7.52 11.68
C HIS A 19 17.14 6.48 10.95
N LYS A 20 18.48 6.55 11.06
CA LYS A 20 19.37 5.55 10.47
C LYS A 20 19.17 4.17 11.12
N PHE A 21 18.99 4.14 12.43
CA PHE A 21 18.67 2.92 13.16
C PHE A 21 17.32 2.34 12.73
N CYS A 22 16.26 3.15 12.61
CA CYS A 22 14.97 2.68 12.12
C CYS A 22 15.07 2.16 10.68
N ALA A 23 15.74 2.90 9.80
CA ALA A 23 15.93 2.52 8.40
C ALA A 23 16.69 1.20 8.24
N SER A 24 17.66 0.88 9.12
CA SER A 24 18.36 -0.41 9.08
C SER A 24 17.48 -1.61 9.42
N HIS A 25 16.30 -1.37 9.99
CA HIS A 25 15.26 -2.36 10.27
C HIS A 25 14.04 -2.20 9.35
N ALA A 26 14.20 -1.46 8.24
CA ALA A 26 13.14 -1.14 7.28
C ALA A 26 11.95 -0.36 7.87
N ILE A 27 12.19 0.44 8.93
CA ILE A 27 11.19 1.30 9.56
C ILE A 27 11.34 2.73 9.04
N PHE A 28 10.34 3.21 8.28
CA PHE A 28 10.36 4.55 7.68
C PHE A 28 9.15 5.41 8.07
N THR A 29 8.07 4.77 8.51
CA THR A 29 6.79 5.38 8.91
C THR A 29 6.39 4.94 10.31
N VAL A 30 5.41 5.65 10.89
CA VAL A 30 4.82 5.27 12.19
C VAL A 30 4.13 3.90 12.10
N GLU A 31 3.54 3.56 10.95
CA GLU A 31 2.95 2.24 10.74
C GLU A 31 4.01 1.14 10.73
N ASP A 32 5.12 1.34 10.01
CA ASP A 32 6.23 0.37 10.02
C ASP A 32 6.70 0.08 11.45
N PHE A 33 6.76 1.13 12.28
CA PHE A 33 7.13 1.00 13.68
C PHE A 33 6.12 0.15 14.47
N LEU A 34 4.82 0.36 14.26
CA LEU A 34 3.75 -0.44 14.87
C LEU A 34 3.73 -1.91 14.42
N LEU A 35 4.15 -2.18 13.19
CA LEU A 35 4.23 -3.54 12.63
C LEU A 35 5.46 -4.31 13.12
N ASN A 36 6.43 -3.63 13.76
CA ASN A 36 7.63 -4.26 14.30
C ASN A 36 7.47 -4.62 15.77
N ASP A 37 8.11 -5.72 16.19
CA ASP A 37 8.18 -6.09 17.60
C ASP A 37 9.10 -5.12 18.35
N VAL A 38 8.49 -4.32 19.22
CA VAL A 38 9.17 -3.31 20.04
C VAL A 38 10.26 -3.92 20.91
N TYR A 39 10.07 -5.12 21.46
CA TYR A 39 11.08 -5.75 22.32
C TYR A 39 12.31 -6.17 21.53
N VAL A 40 12.10 -6.69 20.32
CA VAL A 40 13.19 -7.02 19.39
C VAL A 40 13.94 -5.74 18.98
N LEU A 41 13.22 -4.67 18.69
CA LEU A 41 13.81 -3.38 18.33
C LEU A 41 14.64 -2.79 19.48
N VAL A 42 14.14 -2.87 20.72
CA VAL A 42 14.86 -2.45 21.93
C VAL A 42 16.14 -3.27 22.09
N ALA A 43 16.09 -4.59 21.91
CA ALA A 43 17.28 -5.44 21.99
C ALA A 43 18.35 -5.06 20.97
N PHE A 44 17.96 -4.70 19.73
CA PHE A 44 18.91 -4.20 18.74
C PHE A 44 19.50 -2.84 19.11
N ALA A 45 18.71 -1.95 19.72
CA ALA A 45 19.19 -0.66 20.22
C ALA A 45 20.23 -0.85 21.34
N GLU A 46 20.10 -1.89 22.17
CA GLU A 46 21.03 -2.16 23.26
C GLU A 46 22.46 -2.49 22.79
N CYS A 47 22.59 -3.08 21.61
CA CYS A 47 23.88 -3.40 21.01
C CYS A 47 24.59 -2.19 20.36
N GLN A 48 23.96 -1.02 20.32
CA GLN A 48 24.53 0.18 19.69
C GLN A 48 25.24 1.09 20.70
N SER A 49 26.23 1.86 20.23
CA SER A 49 26.98 2.81 21.08
C SER A 49 26.11 3.93 21.66
N ASN A 50 25.02 4.30 20.98
CA ASN A 50 24.01 5.28 21.36
C ASN A 50 22.72 4.62 21.90
N SER A 51 22.87 3.47 22.59
CA SER A 51 21.77 2.66 23.13
C SER A 51 20.76 3.46 23.98
N LYS A 52 21.23 4.41 24.78
CA LYS A 52 20.36 5.21 25.65
C LYS A 52 19.44 6.12 24.84
N GLU A 53 20.00 6.84 23.88
CA GLU A 53 19.27 7.77 23.01
C GLU A 53 18.29 7.02 22.11
N LEU A 54 18.69 5.85 21.57
CA LEU A 54 17.80 5.02 20.75
C LEU A 54 16.61 4.49 21.54
N LYS A 55 16.83 3.97 22.75
CA LYS A 55 15.72 3.49 23.62
C LYS A 55 14.79 4.63 24.03
N GLN A 56 15.33 5.83 24.26
CA GLN A 56 14.52 7.04 24.50
C GLN A 56 13.70 7.41 23.25
N GLY A 57 14.28 7.33 22.06
CA GLY A 57 13.57 7.53 20.80
C GLY A 57 12.43 6.54 20.60
N ILE A 58 12.65 5.24 20.85
CA ILE A 58 11.60 4.20 20.81
C ILE A 58 10.46 4.57 21.76
N THR A 59 10.80 4.92 23.00
CA THR A 59 9.81 5.31 24.03
C THR A 59 9.05 6.57 23.63
N GLN A 60 9.74 7.55 23.02
CA GLN A 60 9.11 8.77 22.53
C GLN A 60 8.09 8.48 21.43
N VAL A 61 8.43 7.62 20.45
CA VAL A 61 7.50 7.21 19.39
C VAL A 61 6.28 6.50 19.97
N LEU A 62 6.47 5.61 20.95
CA LEU A 62 5.34 4.95 21.64
C LEU A 62 4.45 5.95 22.37
N SER A 63 5.03 6.93 23.08
CA SER A 63 4.25 7.98 23.75
C SER A 63 3.43 8.83 22.78
N ILE A 64 3.98 9.13 21.59
CA ILE A 64 3.28 9.84 20.52
C ILE A 64 2.12 8.98 20.00
N ILE A 65 2.35 7.69 19.74
CA ILE A 65 1.31 6.76 19.32
C ILE A 65 0.20 6.69 20.37
N ASP A 66 0.56 6.56 21.64
CA ASP A 66 -0.40 6.50 22.76
C ASP A 66 -1.23 7.78 22.88
N SER A 67 -0.65 8.93 22.52
CA SER A 67 -1.34 10.23 22.56
C SER A 67 -2.23 10.48 21.34
N LEU A 68 -1.94 9.84 20.21
CA LEU A 68 -2.60 10.06 18.93
C LEU A 68 -3.48 8.90 18.48
N HIS A 69 -3.54 7.80 19.25
CA HIS A 69 -4.31 6.64 18.86
C HIS A 69 -5.81 7.00 18.75
N PRO A 70 -6.55 6.42 17.77
CA PRO A 70 -7.99 6.56 17.73
C PRO A 70 -8.61 6.03 19.04
N PRO A 71 -9.70 6.64 19.54
CA PRO A 71 -10.40 6.08 20.69
C PRO A 71 -10.91 4.67 20.37
N TRP A 72 -11.15 3.87 21.40
CA TRP A 72 -11.82 2.58 21.24
C TRP A 72 -13.15 2.75 20.51
N MET A 73 -13.33 2.01 19.43
CA MET A 73 -14.54 2.07 18.61
C MET A 73 -15.41 0.85 18.89
N ASN A 74 -16.73 1.06 18.96
CA ASN A 74 -17.68 -0.05 18.98
C ASN A 74 -17.98 -0.54 17.55
N GLY A 75 -18.70 -1.65 17.42
CA GLY A 75 -18.99 -2.26 16.12
C GLY A 75 -19.78 -1.35 15.15
N VAL A 76 -20.64 -0.46 15.66
CA VAL A 76 -21.43 0.45 14.82
C VAL A 76 -20.55 1.57 14.28
N ASP A 77 -19.67 2.11 15.11
CA ASP A 77 -18.71 3.13 14.69
C ASP A 77 -17.74 2.56 13.65
N LEU A 78 -17.25 1.33 13.86
CA LEU A 78 -16.39 0.63 12.88
C LEU A 78 -17.11 0.37 11.56
N LEU A 79 -18.39 0.00 11.58
CA LEU A 79 -19.17 -0.20 10.36
C LEU A 79 -19.37 1.13 9.61
N THR A 80 -19.67 2.19 10.35
CA THR A 80 -19.87 3.54 9.79
C THR A 80 -18.58 4.08 9.17
N ASP A 81 -17.45 3.86 9.83
CA ASP A 81 -16.11 4.18 9.34
C ASP A 81 -15.81 3.41 8.04
N ALA A 82 -16.01 2.08 8.05
CA ALA A 82 -15.78 1.25 6.87
C ALA A 82 -16.62 1.67 5.67
N GLN A 83 -17.85 2.15 5.88
CA GLN A 83 -18.73 2.62 4.81
C GLN A 83 -18.38 4.01 4.27
N ARG A 84 -17.73 4.86 5.08
CA ARG A 84 -17.41 6.25 4.70
C ARG A 84 -15.98 6.43 4.20
N ASN A 85 -15.05 5.70 4.79
CA ASN A 85 -13.62 5.95 4.65
C ASN A 85 -12.90 4.95 3.75
N LYS A 86 -13.53 3.81 3.40
CA LYS A 86 -12.96 2.85 2.45
C LYS A 86 -13.50 3.07 1.05
N GLN A 87 -12.60 3.15 0.08
CA GLN A 87 -13.01 3.26 -1.31
C GLN A 87 -13.36 1.90 -1.91
N VAL A 88 -14.33 1.92 -2.84
CA VAL A 88 -14.63 0.79 -3.72
C VAL A 88 -14.10 1.10 -5.11
N LEU A 89 -13.20 0.26 -5.60
CA LEU A 89 -12.45 0.44 -6.82
C LEU A 89 -13.07 -0.44 -7.93
N SER A 90 -13.74 0.19 -8.90
CA SER A 90 -14.32 -0.51 -10.05
C SER A 90 -13.26 -1.28 -10.83
N THR A 91 -13.53 -2.55 -11.11
CA THR A 91 -12.70 -3.41 -11.96
C THR A 91 -12.79 -3.04 -13.43
N GLY A 92 -13.81 -2.27 -13.83
CA GLY A 92 -14.13 -1.98 -15.23
C GLY A 92 -14.93 -3.09 -15.93
N CYS A 93 -15.30 -4.16 -15.21
CA CYS A 93 -16.22 -5.18 -15.65
C CYS A 93 -17.52 -5.08 -14.84
N GLU A 94 -18.60 -4.59 -15.45
CA GLU A 94 -19.86 -4.31 -14.75
C GLU A 94 -20.43 -5.53 -14.02
N GLY A 95 -20.41 -6.72 -14.65
CA GLY A 95 -20.90 -7.94 -14.02
C GLY A 95 -20.07 -8.38 -12.81
N LEU A 96 -18.75 -8.16 -12.86
CA LEU A 96 -17.86 -8.46 -11.73
C LEU A 96 -18.02 -7.42 -10.63
N ASP A 97 -18.12 -6.14 -10.98
CA ASP A 97 -18.38 -5.06 -10.02
C ASP A 97 -19.70 -5.29 -9.29
N LEU A 98 -20.76 -5.70 -10.00
CA LEU A 98 -22.03 -6.07 -9.38
C LEU A 98 -21.88 -7.22 -8.37
N LEU A 99 -21.14 -8.28 -8.75
CA LEU A 99 -20.89 -9.43 -7.88
C LEU A 99 -20.10 -9.04 -6.61
N LEU A 100 -19.19 -8.08 -6.72
CA LEU A 100 -18.35 -7.60 -5.61
C LEU A 100 -18.99 -6.45 -4.80
N GLY A 101 -20.24 -6.07 -5.10
CA GLY A 101 -20.91 -4.96 -4.42
C GLY A 101 -20.34 -3.58 -4.78
N GLY A 102 -19.88 -3.40 -6.02
CA GLY A 102 -19.37 -2.15 -6.60
C GLY A 102 -17.95 -2.23 -7.14
N GLY A 103 -17.17 -3.25 -6.77
CA GLY A 103 -15.77 -3.42 -7.18
C GLY A 103 -14.87 -3.96 -6.05
N LEU A 104 -13.57 -3.75 -6.18
CA LEU A 104 -12.57 -4.17 -5.19
C LEU A 104 -12.57 -3.20 -4.00
N HIS A 105 -12.66 -3.73 -2.77
CA HIS A 105 -12.72 -2.90 -1.56
C HIS A 105 -11.32 -2.60 -1.04
N GLU A 106 -11.05 -1.33 -0.71
CA GLU A 106 -9.80 -0.90 -0.11
C GLU A 106 -9.53 -1.60 1.23
N GLY A 107 -8.27 -1.99 1.45
CA GLY A 107 -7.86 -2.74 2.64
C GLY A 107 -8.32 -4.20 2.67
N GLN A 108 -8.84 -4.74 1.55
CA GLN A 108 -9.16 -6.16 1.41
C GLN A 108 -8.26 -6.86 0.40
N LEU A 109 -7.84 -8.09 0.73
CA LEU A 109 -7.21 -8.99 -0.21
C LEU A 109 -8.28 -9.76 -0.99
N THR A 110 -8.33 -9.57 -2.31
CA THR A 110 -9.26 -10.30 -3.19
C THR A 110 -8.50 -11.31 -4.05
N GLU A 111 -8.85 -12.59 -3.96
CA GLU A 111 -8.23 -13.66 -4.74
C GLU A 111 -9.13 -14.07 -5.92
N LEU A 112 -8.56 -14.08 -7.13
CA LEU A 112 -9.25 -14.55 -8.34
C LEU A 112 -8.70 -15.90 -8.79
N VAL A 113 -9.49 -16.96 -8.59
CA VAL A 113 -9.09 -18.35 -8.87
C VAL A 113 -9.83 -18.90 -10.09
N GLY A 114 -9.15 -19.76 -10.86
CA GLY A 114 -9.74 -20.44 -12.02
C GLY A 114 -8.71 -21.18 -12.87
N PRO A 115 -9.15 -22.01 -13.83
CA PRO A 115 -8.26 -22.80 -14.69
C PRO A 115 -7.37 -21.91 -15.59
N SER A 116 -6.32 -22.50 -16.17
CA SER A 116 -5.49 -21.78 -17.15
C SER A 116 -6.36 -21.22 -18.29
N SER A 117 -5.98 -20.05 -18.80
CA SER A 117 -6.72 -19.35 -19.87
C SER A 117 -8.16 -18.92 -19.53
N SER A 118 -8.60 -18.99 -18.27
CA SER A 118 -9.93 -18.51 -17.84
C SER A 118 -10.10 -16.98 -17.81
N GLY A 119 -9.07 -16.23 -18.19
CA GLY A 119 -9.11 -14.76 -18.24
C GLY A 119 -8.64 -14.02 -16.98
N LYS A 120 -8.07 -14.70 -15.96
CA LYS A 120 -7.59 -14.06 -14.72
C LYS A 120 -6.69 -12.85 -14.96
N THR A 121 -5.63 -13.03 -15.76
CA THR A 121 -4.72 -11.93 -16.11
C THR A 121 -5.43 -10.80 -16.84
N GLN A 122 -6.45 -11.10 -17.67
CA GLN A 122 -7.23 -10.06 -18.35
C GLN A 122 -8.04 -9.23 -17.36
N VAL A 123 -8.65 -9.87 -16.36
CA VAL A 123 -9.36 -9.16 -15.27
C VAL A 123 -8.39 -8.28 -14.49
N CYS A 124 -7.22 -8.81 -14.09
CA CYS A 124 -6.23 -8.02 -13.34
C CYS A 124 -5.72 -6.81 -14.14
N LEU A 125 -5.43 -6.98 -15.44
CA LEU A 125 -4.98 -5.88 -16.30
C LEU A 125 -6.10 -4.84 -16.53
N GLN A 126 -7.34 -5.26 -16.71
CA GLN A 126 -8.49 -4.35 -16.86
C GLN A 126 -8.75 -3.58 -15.56
N ALA A 127 -8.71 -4.25 -14.40
CA ALA A 127 -8.88 -3.61 -13.10
C ALA A 127 -7.76 -2.59 -12.84
N ALA A 128 -6.49 -2.99 -13.02
CA ALA A 128 -5.35 -2.09 -12.93
C ALA A 128 -5.52 -0.88 -13.87
N THR A 129 -5.98 -1.11 -15.10
CA THR A 129 -6.27 -0.03 -16.07
C THR A 129 -7.34 0.93 -15.62
N THR A 130 -8.46 0.38 -15.18
CA THR A 130 -9.61 1.16 -14.75
C THR A 130 -9.27 2.01 -13.53
N ILE A 131 -8.56 1.44 -12.56
CA ILE A 131 -8.18 2.10 -11.32
C ILE A 131 -7.15 3.21 -11.59
N ALA A 132 -6.08 2.92 -12.33
CA ALA A 132 -5.07 3.92 -12.65
C ALA A 132 -5.69 5.11 -13.41
N TYR A 133 -6.60 4.83 -14.35
CA TYR A 133 -7.27 5.86 -15.14
C TYR A 133 -8.30 6.67 -14.33
N LYS A 134 -9.29 6.00 -13.73
CA LYS A 134 -10.43 6.66 -13.08
C LYS A 134 -10.04 7.31 -11.75
N CYS A 135 -9.17 6.66 -10.98
CA CYS A 135 -8.78 7.13 -9.65
C CYS A 135 -7.51 7.99 -9.67
N ARG A 136 -6.83 8.12 -10.83
CA ARG A 136 -5.51 8.78 -10.95
C ARG A 136 -4.50 8.22 -9.95
N ALA A 137 -4.55 6.91 -9.72
CA ALA A 137 -3.73 6.21 -8.75
C ALA A 137 -2.54 5.51 -9.42
N SER A 138 -1.44 5.37 -8.68
CA SER A 138 -0.33 4.50 -9.08
C SER A 138 -0.71 3.04 -8.84
N VAL A 139 -0.46 2.18 -9.82
CA VAL A 139 -0.74 0.74 -9.70
C VAL A 139 0.55 -0.06 -9.87
N VAL A 140 0.80 -0.95 -8.93
CA VAL A 140 1.90 -1.92 -8.99
C VAL A 140 1.35 -3.25 -9.47
N PHE A 141 1.93 -3.78 -10.55
CA PHE A 141 1.61 -5.10 -11.08
C PHE A 141 2.81 -6.02 -10.89
N VAL A 142 2.65 -7.09 -10.11
CA VAL A 142 3.70 -8.10 -9.93
C VAL A 142 3.41 -9.27 -10.86
N ASP A 143 4.26 -9.44 -11.88
CA ASP A 143 4.09 -10.47 -12.91
C ASP A 143 5.02 -11.66 -12.64
N THR A 144 4.41 -12.76 -12.19
CA THR A 144 5.09 -14.02 -11.87
C THR A 144 5.13 -14.99 -13.07
N CYS A 145 4.29 -14.77 -14.10
CA CYS A 145 4.10 -15.71 -15.20
C CYS A 145 4.43 -15.11 -16.58
N ASN A 146 5.15 -13.98 -16.63
CA ASN A 146 5.48 -13.27 -17.86
C ASN A 146 4.25 -12.98 -18.75
N SER A 147 3.15 -12.63 -18.11
CA SER A 147 1.83 -12.47 -18.73
C SER A 147 1.39 -11.01 -18.87
N PHE A 148 2.18 -10.06 -18.35
CA PHE A 148 1.93 -8.63 -18.52
C PHE A 148 2.10 -8.19 -19.98
N SER A 149 1.18 -7.37 -20.47
CA SER A 149 1.19 -6.85 -21.85
C SER A 149 0.83 -5.37 -21.89
N SER A 150 1.82 -4.52 -22.21
CA SER A 150 1.62 -3.08 -22.39
C SER A 150 0.68 -2.76 -23.54
N ARG A 151 0.73 -3.53 -24.63
CA ARG A 151 -0.22 -3.40 -25.75
C ARG A 151 -1.65 -3.63 -25.25
N ARG A 152 -1.86 -4.63 -24.40
CA ARG A 152 -3.20 -4.91 -23.87
C ARG A 152 -3.70 -3.80 -22.95
N ILE A 153 -2.82 -3.20 -22.16
CA ILE A 153 -3.14 -2.00 -21.36
C ILE A 153 -3.56 -0.85 -22.29
N ALA A 154 -2.82 -0.60 -23.37
CA ALA A 154 -3.20 0.43 -24.34
C ALA A 154 -4.61 0.18 -24.93
N ASP A 155 -4.92 -1.07 -25.31
CA ASP A 155 -6.25 -1.43 -25.79
C ASP A 155 -7.35 -1.15 -24.75
N PHE A 156 -7.06 -1.32 -23.46
CA PHE A 156 -8.01 -1.01 -22.38
C PHE A 156 -8.16 0.50 -22.16
N VAL A 157 -7.06 1.25 -22.22
CA VAL A 157 -7.08 2.72 -22.13
C VAL A 157 -7.89 3.30 -23.27
N ASP A 158 -7.68 2.84 -24.51
CA ASP A 158 -8.42 3.32 -25.68
C ASP A 158 -9.93 3.11 -25.56
N ARG A 159 -10.37 2.05 -24.86
CA ARG A 159 -11.80 1.82 -24.56
C ARG A 159 -12.36 2.75 -23.49
N LEU A 160 -11.51 3.24 -22.58
CA LEU A 160 -11.90 4.17 -21.52
C LEU A 160 -11.86 5.62 -21.98
N LEU A 161 -11.03 5.95 -22.96
CA LEU A 161 -10.91 7.29 -23.52
C LEU A 161 -12.16 7.66 -24.33
N ASN A 162 -12.91 8.65 -23.86
CA ASN A 162 -13.84 9.36 -24.72
C ASN A 162 -13.04 10.14 -25.78
N PRO A 163 -13.41 10.09 -27.08
CA PRO A 163 -12.67 10.78 -28.15
C PRO A 163 -12.55 12.30 -27.96
N SER A 164 -13.36 12.90 -27.08
CA SER A 164 -13.37 14.32 -26.74
C SER A 164 -12.37 14.75 -25.64
N LEU A 165 -11.71 13.81 -24.95
CA LEU A 165 -10.86 14.09 -23.78
C LEU A 165 -9.44 13.51 -23.95
N LYS A 166 -8.83 13.72 -25.11
CA LYS A 166 -7.39 13.44 -25.32
C LYS A 166 -6.56 14.55 -24.69
N GLN A 167 -6.43 14.54 -23.35
CA GLN A 167 -5.35 15.25 -22.67
C GLN A 167 -4.21 14.27 -22.37
N ASP A 168 -2.98 14.77 -22.28
CA ASP A 168 -1.80 14.00 -21.92
C ASP A 168 -1.97 13.40 -20.53
N PHE A 169 -2.36 12.14 -20.47
CA PHE A 169 -2.46 11.40 -19.23
C PHE A 169 -1.18 10.60 -19.01
N SER A 170 -0.44 10.96 -17.97
CA SER A 170 0.63 10.14 -17.43
C SER A 170 0.07 9.37 -16.23
N PHE A 171 -0.14 8.07 -16.37
CA PHE A 171 -0.35 7.15 -15.26
C PHE A 171 0.83 6.20 -15.17
N THR A 172 1.35 5.99 -13.97
CA THR A 172 2.52 5.15 -13.74
C THR A 172 2.10 3.71 -13.48
N TYR A 173 2.51 2.82 -14.37
CA TYR A 173 2.51 1.37 -14.13
C TYR A 173 3.92 0.94 -13.76
N ALA A 174 4.08 0.39 -12.56
CA ALA A 174 5.29 -0.33 -12.19
C ALA A 174 5.02 -1.83 -12.35
N CYS A 175 5.64 -2.45 -13.35
CA CYS A 175 5.60 -3.91 -13.52
C CYS A 175 6.88 -4.52 -12.97
N TYR A 176 6.77 -5.31 -11.90
CA TYR A 176 7.89 -6.09 -11.38
C TYR A 176 7.79 -7.50 -11.92
N ARG A 177 8.76 -7.87 -12.75
CA ARG A 177 8.90 -9.23 -13.27
C ARG A 177 9.82 -10.00 -12.33
N LEU A 178 9.33 -11.10 -11.77
CA LEU A 178 10.20 -12.03 -11.05
C LEU A 178 11.00 -12.83 -12.07
N SER A 179 12.33 -12.83 -11.94
CA SER A 179 13.18 -13.72 -12.73
C SER A 179 13.06 -15.16 -12.21
N GLU A 180 13.27 -16.14 -13.08
CA GLU A 180 13.20 -17.58 -12.73
C GLU A 180 14.16 -18.00 -11.60
N ASN A 181 15.10 -17.13 -11.20
CA ASN A 181 16.11 -17.41 -10.17
C ASN A 181 15.68 -17.04 -8.74
N VAL A 182 14.47 -16.50 -8.52
CA VAL A 182 14.01 -16.08 -7.17
C VAL A 182 13.17 -17.18 -6.48
N LEU A 183 12.79 -18.24 -7.20
CA LEU A 183 11.94 -19.33 -6.70
C LEU A 183 12.68 -20.68 -6.59
N ARG A 184 14.01 -20.69 -6.55
CA ARG A 184 14.83 -21.88 -6.31
C ARG A 184 15.69 -21.73 -5.07
#